data_AF-A0AAE3DEB9-F1
#
_entry.id   AF-A0AAE3DEB9-F1
#
_cell.length_a   1.000
_cell.length_b   1.000
_cell.length_c   1.000
_cell.angle_alpha   90.00
_cell.angle_beta   90.00
_cell.angle_gamma   90.00
#
_symmetry.space_group_name_H-M   'P 1'
#
loop_
_entity.id
_entity.type
_entity.pdbx_description
1 polymer ?
#
loop_
_entity_poly.entity_id
_entity_poly.type
_entity_poly.pdbx_seq_one_letter_code
_entity_poly.pdbx_strand_id
1 'polypeptide(L)' 'MKDKKLPFDRKCHVLYSNPCKKEIRAKIALHYPEAEREAIWEQVQR' A
#
# COMPACT_ATOMS: atom_id res chain seq x y z
N MET A 1 8.82 -9.50 -2.33
CA MET A 1 9.45 -8.75 -3.44
C MET A 1 10.95 -8.59 -3.16
N LYS A 2 11.78 -8.44 -4.20
CA LYS A 2 13.16 -7.94 -4.04
C LYS A 2 13.08 -6.43 -3.74
N ASP A 3 12.66 -6.09 -2.52
CA ASP A 3 12.52 -4.71 -2.05
C ASP A 3 13.83 -3.92 -2.20
N LYS A 4 14.97 -4.61 -2.28
CA LYS A 4 16.32 -4.05 -2.33
C LYS A 4 16.82 -3.61 -3.72
N LYS A 5 16.04 -3.68 -4.80
CA LYS A 5 16.56 -3.46 -6.17
C LYS A 5 16.00 -2.28 -6.97
N LEU A 6 15.11 -1.45 -6.43
CA LEU A 6 14.71 -0.21 -7.11
C LEU A 6 15.23 1.03 -6.36
N PRO A 7 15.98 1.93 -7.03
CA PRO A 7 16.51 3.15 -6.45
C PRO A 7 15.42 4.21 -6.43
N PHE A 8 14.34 3.94 -5.71
CA PHE A 8 13.35 4.95 -5.41
C PHE A 8 13.63 5.53 -4.03
N ASP A 9 13.63 6.85 -3.93
CA ASP A 9 13.78 7.53 -2.66
C ASP A 9 12.56 7.22 -1.78
N ARG A 10 12.74 6.26 -0.87
CA ARG A 10 11.68 5.71 -0.01
C ARG A 10 11.12 6.72 0.99
N LYS A 11 11.69 7.93 1.05
CA LYS A 11 11.14 9.06 1.80
C LYS A 11 9.98 9.77 1.08
N CYS A 12 9.94 9.75 -0.24
CA CYS A 12 8.90 10.41 -1.05
C CYS A 12 7.83 9.46 -1.60
N HIS A 13 8.02 8.14 -1.46
CA HIS A 13 6.99 7.20 -1.84
C HIS A 13 5.94 7.14 -0.72
N VAL A 14 4.90 7.95 -0.88
CA VAL A 14 3.74 8.07 0.03
C VAL A 14 3.27 6.69 0.50
N LEU A 15 3.28 5.65 -0.34
CA LEU A 15 2.90 4.27 -0.01
C LEU A 15 3.75 3.55 1.05
N TYR A 16 4.99 3.96 1.31
CA TYR A 16 5.95 3.26 2.18
C TYR A 16 6.23 3.94 3.53
N SER A 17 5.54 5.05 3.84
CA SER A 17 5.57 5.57 5.21
C SER A 17 4.65 4.72 6.12
N ASN A 18 5.16 4.33 7.31
CA ASN A 18 4.38 3.64 8.33
C ASN A 18 2.98 4.24 8.60
N PRO A 19 2.80 5.59 8.67
CA PRO A 19 1.48 6.19 8.78
C PRO A 19 0.61 5.95 7.54
N CYS A 20 1.14 6.12 6.33
CA CYS A 20 0.34 5.99 5.11
C CYS A 20 -0.16 4.55 4.86
N LYS A 21 0.64 3.53 5.20
CA LYS A 21 0.18 2.13 5.12
C LYS A 21 -1.08 1.87 5.95
N LYS A 22 -1.18 2.50 7.14
CA LYS A 22 -2.37 2.37 7.99
C LYS A 22 -3.56 3.11 7.39
N GLU A 23 -3.34 4.31 6.85
CA GLU A 23 -4.40 5.10 6.22
C GLU A 23 -4.95 4.45 4.95
N ILE A 24 -4.10 3.90 4.09
CA ILE A 24 -4.53 3.20 2.88
C ILE A 24 -5.35 1.97 3.24
N ARG A 25 -4.92 1.17 4.22
CA ARG A 25 -5.69 0.02 4.70
C ARG A 25 -7.03 0.43 5.32
N ALA A 26 -7.07 1.52 6.07
CA ALA A 26 -8.31 2.06 6.64
C ALA A 26 -9.28 2.51 5.55
N LYS A 27 -8.80 3.19 4.50
CA LYS A 27 -9.61 3.59 3.34
C LYS A 27 -10.11 2.38 2.55
N ILE A 28 -9.24 1.38 2.32
CA ILE A 28 -9.64 0.14 1.65
C ILE A 28 -10.72 -0.60 2.46
N ALA A 29 -10.58 -0.65 3.79
CA ALA A 29 -11.56 -1.29 4.65
C ALA A 29 -12.93 -0.58 4.65
N LEU A 30 -12.94 0.76 4.47
CA LEU A 30 -14.15 1.57 4.39
C LEU A 30 -14.92 1.39 3.07
N HIS A 31 -14.21 1.16 1.96
CA HIS A 31 -14.81 1.16 0.61
C HIS A 31 -14.99 -0.23 0.00
N TYR A 32 -14.24 -1.24 0.46
CA TYR A 32 -14.23 -2.57 -0.14
C TYR A 32 -14.59 -3.68 0.86
N PRO A 33 -15.40 -4.67 0.43
CA PRO A 33 -15.67 -5.87 1.22
C PRO A 33 -14.40 -6.71 1.39
N GLU A 34 -14.31 -7.52 2.44
CA GLU A 34 -13.10 -8.28 2.80
C GLU A 34 -12.51 -9.12 1.66
N ALA A 35 -13.37 -9.66 0.79
CA ALA A 35 -12.96 -10.43 -0.38
C ALA A 35 -12.10 -9.63 -1.38
N GLU A 36 -12.26 -8.30 -1.43
CA GLU A 36 -11.60 -7.43 -2.40
C GLU A 36 -10.47 -6.59 -1.77
N ARG A 37 -10.39 -6.51 -0.44
CA ARG A 37 -9.40 -5.66 0.26
C ARG A 37 -7.96 -6.02 -0.08
N GLU A 38 -7.65 -7.32 -0.14
CA GLU A 38 -6.30 -7.80 -0.46
C GLU A 38 -5.95 -7.55 -1.94
N ALA A 39 -6.91 -7.72 -2.85
CA ALA A 39 -6.72 -7.45 -4.28
C ALA A 39 -6.47 -5.96 -4.54
N ILE A 40 -7.23 -5.07 -3.89
CA ILE A 40 -7.00 -3.62 -3.98
C ILE A 40 -5.68 -3.23 -3.33
N TRP A 41 -5.32 -3.82 -2.20
CA TRP A 41 -4.04 -3.57 -1.55
C TRP A 41 -2.87 -3.97 -2.47
N GLU A 42 -2.95 -5.12 -3.13
CA GLU A 42 -1.94 -5.58 -4.10
C GLU A 42 -1.87 -4.67 -5.34
N GLN A 43 -3.02 -4.20 -5.86
CA GLN A 43 -3.08 -3.25 -6.98
C GLN A 43 -2.46 -1.90 -6.62
N VAL A 44 -2.65 -1.43 -5.38
CA VAL A 44 -2.08 -0.18 -4.89
C VAL A 44 -0.57 -0.29 -4.66
N GLN A 45 -0.03 -1.49 -4.43
CA GLN A 45 1.40 -1.75 -4.24
C GLN A 45 2.22 -1.92 -5.53
N ARG A 46 1.56 -2.20 -6.67
CA ARG A 46 2.20 -2.48 -7.95
C ARG A 46 2.54 -1.21 -8.73
#